data_AF-A0A6G7PU37-F1
#
_entry.id   AF-A0A6G7PU37-F1
#
_cell.length_a   1.000
_cell.length_b   1.000
_cell.length_c   1.000
_cell.angle_alpha   90.00
_cell.angle_beta   90.00
_cell.angle_gamma   90.00
#
_symmetry.space_group_name_H-M   'P 1'
#
loop_
_entity.id
_entity.type
_entity.pdbx_description
1 polymer ?
#
loop_
_entity_poly.entity_id
_entity_poly.type
_entity_poly.pdbx_seq_one_letter_code
_entity_poly.pdbx_strand_id
1 'polypeptide(L)'
;MSLALFLGGLYFTILLSRDLQAIASALWAASRGSFEKGLRPHGFQEIKDLIKAMDSFFAFIVGLFSTLGLQNRILGEAREFIDSSSNEIKNHAQRTSDIAQDMKTSATQATEDIETIFTALQDLSTAATEIAQSISSTAQKTNEAQEHALATKETISRLSESSQKIGSIIKVINEIAEQTNLLALNATIEAARAGEAGKGFAVVANEVKELARQTAKATEEITRMVETIQQETQSAVSAVESITGTVVEVNDLANTIASAAEEQTVTISDITSNIERASNITREVKNKADVLFDHSENFEGLKKDLDIIETSVDNIVTEGSMVLSGIRINTNFMSEIQDYIPESQKIRAVLYQHQQWKDNVISAIIQGKPPEVETDPTKCGLGKFLKNYRPDPTIEPIIDRLKKVHHDLHTSVIDLQKMLTSGQERWQAITFFKERIQPIFNEILDLFNKWLISVDKQAGLRLGSDHLVENKKFMEWGPQFVVGVQIVDEQHQKLLNMVNSLYESLQSGRDKEYLKRLLYDLIDYTAYHFKTEEDLFDKYQYPESDIHKKIHEKLVKKVLDFKERVDSGEALISHDLMNFLKEWLVNHICITDKKFGSFLKEKGVS
;
A
#
# COMPACT_ATOMS: atom_id res chain seq x y z
N MET A 1 -73.19 -12.39 68.06
CA MET A 1 -71.73 -12.18 68.05
C MET A 1 -70.96 -13.39 67.52
N SER A 2 -71.31 -14.65 67.87
CA SER A 2 -70.57 -15.84 67.39
C SER A 2 -70.72 -16.14 65.89
N LEU A 3 -71.91 -15.93 65.30
CA LEU A 3 -72.14 -16.17 63.87
C LEU A 3 -71.34 -15.19 62.97
N ALA A 4 -71.21 -13.94 63.39
CA ALA A 4 -70.43 -12.93 62.67
C ALA A 4 -68.93 -13.22 62.73
N LEU A 5 -68.42 -13.72 63.87
CA LEU A 5 -67.02 -14.17 64.01
C LEU A 5 -66.75 -15.43 63.18
N PHE A 6 -67.70 -16.37 63.12
CA PHE A 6 -67.58 -17.58 62.29
C PHE A 6 -67.61 -17.25 60.80
N LEU A 7 -68.57 -16.43 60.34
CA LEU A 7 -68.64 -15.98 58.95
C LEU A 7 -67.44 -15.13 58.56
N GLY A 8 -66.94 -14.28 59.46
CA GLY A 8 -65.70 -13.53 59.27
C GLY A 8 -64.46 -14.41 59.14
N GLY A 9 -64.33 -15.44 59.99
CA GLY A 9 -63.24 -16.42 59.93
C GLY A 9 -63.30 -17.33 58.68
N LEU A 10 -64.50 -17.73 58.25
CA LEU A 10 -64.69 -18.48 57.02
C LEU A 10 -64.34 -17.63 55.79
N TYR A 11 -64.80 -16.38 55.75
CA TYR A 11 -64.45 -15.43 54.69
C TYR A 11 -62.94 -15.16 54.63
N PHE A 12 -62.29 -14.99 55.79
CA PHE A 12 -60.84 -14.86 55.91
C PHE A 12 -60.10 -16.07 55.31
N THR A 13 -60.53 -17.28 55.67
CA THR A 13 -59.90 -18.52 55.22
C THR A 13 -60.07 -18.75 53.71
N ILE A 14 -61.25 -18.44 53.17
CA ILE A 14 -61.53 -18.56 51.73
C ILE A 14 -60.68 -17.58 50.92
N LEU A 15 -60.61 -16.31 51.35
CA LEU A 15 -59.78 -15.31 50.68
C LEU A 15 -58.29 -15.67 50.70
N LEU A 16 -57.78 -16.04 51.88
CA LEU A 16 -56.37 -16.41 52.04
C LEU A 16 -56.01 -17.65 51.22
N SER A 17 -56.85 -18.68 51.25
CA SER A 17 -56.64 -19.92 50.49
C SER A 17 -56.63 -19.67 48.97
N ARG A 18 -57.56 -18.85 48.47
CA ARG A 18 -57.62 -18.49 47.04
C ARG A 18 -56.35 -17.78 46.57
N ASP A 19 -55.88 -16.79 47.32
CA ASP A 19 -54.72 -15.99 46.92
C ASP A 19 -53.42 -16.81 47.04
N LEU A 20 -53.29 -17.68 48.06
CA LEU A 20 -52.17 -18.63 48.17
C LEU A 20 -52.17 -19.68 47.04
N GLN A 21 -53.33 -20.17 46.62
CA GLN A 21 -53.44 -21.07 45.46
C GLN A 21 -53.02 -20.40 44.15
N ALA A 22 -53.35 -19.11 43.97
CA ALA A 22 -52.93 -18.34 42.82
C ALA A 22 -51.41 -18.16 42.79
N ILE A 23 -50.79 -17.80 43.93
CA ILE A 23 -49.33 -17.70 44.09
C ILE A 23 -48.65 -19.04 43.80
N ALA A 24 -49.13 -20.13 44.40
CA ALA A 24 -48.57 -21.47 44.18
C ALA A 24 -48.67 -21.89 42.70
N SER A 25 -49.81 -21.62 42.05
CA SER A 25 -50.00 -21.92 40.63
C SER A 25 -49.04 -21.12 39.75
N ALA A 26 -48.80 -19.85 40.06
CA ALA A 26 -47.89 -18.98 39.33
C ALA A 26 -46.42 -19.43 39.51
N LEU A 27 -46.03 -19.84 40.71
CA LEU A 27 -44.70 -20.41 40.97
C LEU A 27 -44.49 -21.75 40.24
N TRP A 28 -45.50 -22.62 40.17
CA TRP A 28 -45.44 -23.85 39.38
C TRP A 28 -45.40 -23.59 37.86
N ALA A 29 -46.01 -22.51 37.39
CA ALA A 29 -45.87 -22.09 36.00
C ALA A 29 -44.43 -21.60 35.74
N ALA A 30 -43.91 -20.72 36.61
CA ALA A 30 -42.55 -20.19 36.52
C ALA A 30 -41.48 -21.28 36.63
N SER A 31 -41.65 -22.28 37.49
CA SER A 31 -40.73 -23.42 37.61
C SER A 31 -40.68 -24.29 36.34
N ARG A 32 -41.66 -24.15 35.46
CA ARG A 32 -41.72 -24.77 34.12
C ARG A 32 -41.44 -23.78 32.99
N GLY A 33 -40.89 -22.60 33.32
CA GLY A 33 -40.52 -21.59 32.35
C GLY A 33 -41.65 -20.70 31.83
N SER A 34 -42.87 -20.77 32.38
CA SER A 34 -43.99 -19.91 31.97
C SER A 34 -44.15 -18.70 32.88
N PHE A 35 -44.05 -17.50 32.28
CA PHE A 35 -44.20 -16.18 32.89
C PHE A 35 -45.27 -15.36 32.14
N GLU A 36 -46.42 -16.00 31.85
CA GLU A 36 -47.40 -15.45 30.91
C GLU A 36 -48.44 -14.52 31.55
N LYS A 37 -48.64 -14.55 32.87
CA LYS A 37 -49.73 -13.82 33.54
C LYS A 37 -49.28 -13.21 34.86
N GLY A 38 -49.57 -11.92 35.04
CA GLY A 38 -49.41 -11.24 36.32
C GLY A 38 -50.49 -11.66 37.32
N LEU A 39 -50.17 -11.57 38.62
CA LEU A 39 -51.16 -11.77 39.67
C LEU A 39 -51.85 -10.47 40.05
N ARG A 40 -53.17 -10.53 40.27
CA ARG A 40 -53.91 -9.36 40.76
C ARG A 40 -53.86 -9.29 42.30
N PRO A 41 -53.35 -8.20 42.90
CA PRO A 41 -53.25 -8.08 44.35
C PRO A 41 -54.64 -7.94 44.99
N HIS A 42 -55.09 -9.00 45.66
CA HIS A 42 -56.33 -9.03 46.46
C HIS A 42 -56.00 -9.43 47.91
N GLY A 43 -56.98 -9.33 48.81
CA GLY A 43 -56.83 -9.81 50.20
C GLY A 43 -56.09 -8.85 51.14
N PHE A 44 -55.39 -9.42 52.12
CA PHE A 44 -54.67 -8.70 53.18
C PHE A 44 -53.41 -8.01 52.67
N GLN A 45 -52.92 -7.02 53.42
CA GLN A 45 -51.79 -6.19 53.01
C GLN A 45 -50.53 -7.04 52.77
N GLU A 46 -50.27 -8.02 53.61
CA GLU A 46 -49.13 -8.94 53.53
C GLU A 46 -49.17 -9.79 52.25
N ILE A 47 -50.36 -10.26 51.86
CA ILE A 47 -50.56 -11.03 50.62
C ILE A 47 -50.40 -10.14 49.39
N LYS A 48 -50.92 -8.90 49.43
CA LYS A 48 -50.72 -7.93 48.35
C LYS A 48 -49.24 -7.62 48.15
N ASP A 49 -48.48 -7.45 49.23
CA ASP A 49 -47.05 -7.15 49.13
C ASP A 49 -46.24 -8.34 48.64
N LEU A 50 -46.61 -9.57 49.03
CA LEU A 50 -46.04 -10.79 48.44
C LEU A 50 -46.33 -10.92 46.94
N ILE A 51 -47.57 -10.66 46.51
CA ILE A 51 -47.95 -10.66 45.08
C ILE A 51 -47.11 -9.63 44.30
N LYS A 52 -47.00 -8.39 44.81
CA LYS A 52 -46.18 -7.35 44.17
C LYS A 52 -44.71 -7.74 44.07
N ALA A 53 -44.14 -8.35 45.12
CA ALA A 53 -42.76 -8.81 45.12
C ALA A 53 -42.55 -9.92 44.09
N MET A 54 -43.49 -10.86 43.99
CA MET A 54 -43.43 -11.97 43.03
C MET A 54 -43.60 -11.47 41.58
N ASP A 55 -44.57 -10.61 41.29
CA ASP A 55 -44.73 -10.02 39.95
C ASP A 55 -43.53 -9.15 39.56
N SER A 56 -42.91 -8.45 40.52
CA SER A 56 -41.66 -7.72 40.28
C SER A 56 -40.50 -8.67 39.95
N PHE A 57 -40.44 -9.83 40.59
CA PHE A 57 -39.46 -10.87 40.26
C PHE A 57 -39.73 -11.47 38.88
N PHE A 58 -40.97 -11.80 38.55
CA PHE A 58 -41.34 -12.31 37.22
C PHE A 58 -41.05 -11.28 36.11
N ALA A 59 -41.31 -10.00 36.36
CA ALA A 59 -40.98 -8.91 35.43
C ALA A 59 -39.48 -8.86 35.13
N PHE A 60 -38.66 -8.97 36.17
CA PHE A 60 -37.21 -9.05 36.04
C PHE A 60 -36.78 -10.26 35.18
N ILE A 61 -37.34 -11.44 35.47
CA ILE A 61 -37.04 -12.67 34.71
C ILE A 61 -37.50 -12.59 33.24
N VAL A 62 -38.70 -12.06 32.98
CA VAL A 62 -39.22 -11.81 31.63
C VAL A 62 -38.31 -10.85 30.86
N GLY A 63 -37.83 -9.79 31.51
CA GLY A 63 -36.87 -8.84 30.92
C GLY A 63 -35.54 -9.49 30.54
N LEU A 64 -35.01 -10.37 31.41
CA LEU A 64 -33.79 -11.13 31.14
C LEU A 64 -33.96 -12.06 29.93
N PHE A 65 -35.02 -12.87 29.89
CA PHE A 65 -35.26 -13.79 28.78
C PHE A 65 -35.58 -13.08 27.47
N SER A 66 -36.27 -11.94 27.51
CA SER A 66 -36.50 -11.11 26.32
C SER A 66 -35.18 -10.57 25.75
N THR A 67 -34.27 -10.13 26.62
CA THR A 67 -32.94 -9.64 26.22
C THR A 67 -32.09 -10.77 25.66
N LEU A 68 -32.09 -11.93 26.31
CA LEU A 68 -31.39 -13.13 25.84
C LEU A 68 -31.89 -13.57 24.46
N GLY A 69 -33.20 -13.57 24.23
CA GLY A 69 -33.78 -13.91 22.92
C GLY A 69 -33.34 -12.98 21.80
N LEU A 70 -33.27 -11.68 22.09
CA LEU A 70 -32.82 -10.69 21.12
C LEU A 70 -31.31 -10.82 20.83
N GLN A 71 -30.49 -10.99 21.86
CA GLN A 71 -29.05 -11.23 21.71
C GLN A 71 -28.77 -12.50 20.90
N ASN A 72 -29.51 -13.59 21.17
CA ASN A 72 -29.39 -14.83 20.45
C ASN A 72 -29.70 -14.68 18.95
N ARG A 73 -30.72 -13.87 18.60
CA ARG A 73 -31.05 -13.54 17.21
C ARG A 73 -29.92 -12.76 16.53
N ILE A 74 -29.38 -11.74 17.21
CA ILE A 74 -28.26 -10.93 16.68
C ILE A 74 -27.01 -11.78 16.46
N LEU A 75 -26.72 -12.73 17.35
CA LEU A 75 -25.63 -13.68 17.17
C LEU A 75 -25.86 -14.58 15.96
N GLY A 76 -27.11 -14.99 15.69
CA GLY A 76 -27.47 -15.71 14.45
C GLY A 76 -27.18 -14.88 13.19
N GLU A 77 -27.54 -13.59 13.19
CA GLU A 77 -27.21 -12.68 12.08
C GLU A 77 -25.69 -12.46 11.94
N ALA A 78 -24.98 -12.37 13.07
CA ALA A 78 -23.52 -12.26 13.08
C ALA A 78 -22.84 -13.51 12.50
N ARG A 79 -23.39 -14.71 12.73
CA ARG A 79 -22.92 -15.97 12.13
C ARG A 79 -22.98 -15.91 10.60
N GLU A 80 -24.14 -15.55 10.03
CA GLU A 80 -24.29 -15.43 8.57
C GLU A 80 -23.28 -14.44 7.98
N PHE A 81 -23.03 -13.34 8.69
CA PHE A 81 -22.01 -12.37 8.29
C PHE A 81 -20.58 -12.92 8.34
N ILE A 82 -20.24 -13.71 9.37
CA ILE A 82 -18.92 -14.35 9.51
C ILE A 82 -18.70 -15.35 8.37
N ASP A 83 -19.69 -16.19 8.05
CA ASP A 83 -19.61 -17.15 6.93
C ASP A 83 -19.38 -16.44 5.59
N SER A 84 -20.16 -15.40 5.31
CA SER A 84 -19.96 -14.56 4.11
C SER A 84 -18.55 -13.96 4.07
N SER A 85 -18.06 -13.44 5.19
CA SER A 85 -16.73 -12.83 5.28
C SER A 85 -15.60 -13.85 5.12
N SER A 86 -15.76 -15.06 5.68
CA SER A 86 -14.80 -16.16 5.53
C SER A 86 -14.65 -16.58 4.07
N ASN A 87 -15.77 -16.67 3.34
CA ASN A 87 -15.76 -16.95 1.90
C ASN A 87 -15.11 -15.84 1.08
N GLU A 88 -15.35 -14.56 1.41
CA GLU A 88 -14.67 -13.43 0.75
C GLU A 88 -13.16 -13.45 0.99
N ILE A 89 -12.72 -13.68 2.24
CA ILE A 89 -11.29 -13.77 2.59
C ILE A 89 -10.62 -14.92 1.83
N LYS A 90 -11.27 -16.07 1.72
CA LYS A 90 -10.77 -17.19 0.90
C LYS A 90 -10.56 -16.78 -0.56
N ASN A 91 -11.54 -16.10 -1.14
CA ASN A 91 -11.45 -15.63 -2.53
C ASN A 91 -10.33 -14.58 -2.69
N HIS A 92 -10.16 -13.69 -1.72
CA HIS A 92 -9.07 -12.72 -1.71
C HIS A 92 -7.69 -13.36 -1.56
N ALA A 93 -7.56 -14.39 -0.71
CA ALA A 93 -6.33 -15.18 -0.58
C ALA A 93 -5.94 -15.80 -1.92
N GLN A 94 -6.87 -16.56 -2.54
CA GLN A 94 -6.61 -17.22 -3.82
C GLN A 94 -6.19 -16.22 -4.91
N ARG A 95 -6.92 -15.11 -5.05
CA ARG A 95 -6.59 -14.07 -6.03
C ARG A 95 -5.22 -13.43 -5.77
N THR A 96 -4.86 -13.23 -4.50
CA THR A 96 -3.55 -12.67 -4.13
C THR A 96 -2.43 -13.65 -4.48
N SER A 97 -2.63 -14.95 -4.19
CA SER A 97 -1.70 -16.01 -4.58
C SER A 97 -1.50 -16.08 -6.10
N ASP A 98 -2.60 -16.04 -6.87
CA ASP A 98 -2.54 -16.08 -8.34
C ASP A 98 -1.76 -14.88 -8.90
N ILE A 99 -2.05 -13.67 -8.40
CA ILE A 99 -1.34 -12.43 -8.79
C ILE A 99 0.15 -12.52 -8.43
N ALA A 100 0.49 -13.02 -7.25
CA ALA A 100 1.88 -13.20 -6.83
C ALA A 100 2.62 -14.17 -7.78
N GLN A 101 1.99 -15.27 -8.15
CA GLN A 101 2.57 -16.25 -9.07
C GLN A 101 2.77 -15.69 -10.48
N ASP A 102 1.80 -14.94 -10.99
CA ASP A 102 1.90 -14.25 -12.28
C ASP A 102 3.03 -13.22 -12.28
N MET A 103 3.13 -12.41 -11.22
CA MET A 103 4.23 -11.44 -11.04
C MET A 103 5.60 -12.13 -11.02
N LYS A 104 5.73 -13.26 -10.32
CA LYS A 104 6.98 -14.02 -10.25
C LYS A 104 7.39 -14.58 -11.62
N THR A 105 6.41 -15.04 -12.39
CA THR A 105 6.61 -15.53 -13.76
C THR A 105 7.05 -14.38 -14.68
N SER A 106 6.34 -13.24 -14.65
CA SER A 106 6.71 -12.06 -15.44
C SER A 106 8.10 -11.50 -15.06
N ALA A 107 8.44 -11.49 -13.77
CA ALA A 107 9.77 -11.04 -13.33
C ALA A 107 10.89 -12.00 -13.79
N THR A 108 10.61 -13.30 -13.85
CA THR A 108 11.57 -14.29 -14.38
C THR A 108 11.79 -14.04 -15.88
N GLN A 109 10.72 -13.90 -16.66
CA GLN A 109 10.81 -13.58 -18.09
C GLN A 109 11.56 -12.27 -18.34
N ALA A 110 11.24 -11.21 -17.59
CA ALA A 110 11.92 -9.93 -17.72
C ALA A 110 13.43 -10.02 -17.39
N THR A 111 13.83 -10.95 -16.52
CA THR A 111 15.26 -11.19 -16.22
C THR A 111 15.95 -11.81 -17.42
N GLU A 112 15.34 -12.82 -18.06
CA GLU A 112 15.86 -13.46 -19.27
C GLU A 112 15.96 -12.47 -20.46
N ASP A 113 14.95 -11.62 -20.61
CA ASP A 113 14.94 -10.58 -21.65
C ASP A 113 16.09 -9.57 -21.42
N ILE A 114 16.32 -9.18 -20.16
CA ILE A 114 17.42 -8.28 -19.77
C ILE A 114 18.79 -8.93 -20.06
N GLU A 115 18.99 -10.21 -19.76
CA GLU A 115 20.22 -10.94 -20.08
C GLU A 115 20.48 -10.99 -21.59
N THR A 116 19.41 -11.17 -22.38
CA THR A 116 19.48 -11.13 -23.85
C THR A 116 19.89 -9.75 -24.35
N ILE A 117 19.33 -8.67 -23.77
CA ILE A 117 19.69 -7.29 -24.11
C ILE A 117 21.15 -6.99 -23.73
N PHE A 118 21.63 -7.45 -22.58
CA PHE A 118 23.04 -7.30 -22.19
C PHE A 118 23.98 -7.90 -23.22
N THR A 119 23.66 -9.11 -23.70
CA THR A 119 24.44 -9.78 -24.76
C THR A 119 24.47 -8.93 -26.04
N ALA A 120 23.31 -8.44 -26.48
CA ALA A 120 23.21 -7.58 -27.65
C ALA A 120 23.99 -6.25 -27.50
N LEU A 121 24.00 -5.65 -26.30
CA LEU A 121 24.79 -4.45 -26.02
C LEU A 121 26.30 -4.71 -26.06
N GLN A 122 26.73 -5.88 -25.60
CA GLN A 122 28.14 -6.29 -25.67
C GLN A 122 28.59 -6.51 -27.12
N ASP A 123 27.73 -7.11 -27.95
CA ASP A 123 27.97 -7.24 -29.39
C ASP A 123 28.05 -5.87 -30.07
N LEU A 124 27.14 -4.95 -29.74
CA LEU A 124 27.16 -3.57 -30.25
C LEU A 124 28.43 -2.82 -29.84
N SER A 125 28.88 -2.97 -28.59
CA SER A 125 30.12 -2.35 -28.10
C SER A 125 31.34 -2.87 -28.86
N THR A 126 31.35 -4.17 -29.18
CA THR A 126 32.41 -4.78 -29.97
C THR A 126 32.40 -4.24 -31.40
N ALA A 127 31.23 -4.21 -32.04
CA ALA A 127 31.07 -3.67 -33.39
C ALA A 127 31.48 -2.18 -33.50
N ALA A 128 31.13 -1.35 -32.51
CA ALA A 128 31.54 0.05 -32.48
C ALA A 128 33.08 0.20 -32.40
N THR A 129 33.73 -0.65 -31.62
CA THR A 129 35.21 -0.68 -31.50
C THR A 129 35.86 -1.10 -32.81
N GLU A 130 35.33 -2.13 -33.48
CA GLU A 130 35.82 -2.60 -34.78
C GLU A 130 35.64 -1.55 -35.88
N ILE A 131 34.54 -0.79 -35.86
CA ILE A 131 34.31 0.34 -36.77
C ILE A 131 35.36 1.41 -36.54
N ALA A 132 35.60 1.82 -35.29
CA ALA A 132 36.61 2.81 -34.96
C ALA A 132 38.01 2.39 -35.45
N GLN A 133 38.37 1.11 -35.27
CA GLN A 133 39.64 0.57 -35.75
C GLN A 133 39.72 0.52 -37.28
N SER A 134 38.64 0.14 -37.95
CA SER A 134 38.54 0.12 -39.42
C SER A 134 38.66 1.52 -40.02
N ILE A 135 38.09 2.53 -39.36
CA ILE A 135 38.21 3.93 -39.76
C ILE A 135 39.64 4.44 -39.57
N SER A 136 40.30 4.11 -38.46
CA SER A 136 41.72 4.44 -38.27
C SER A 136 42.61 3.83 -39.37
N SER A 137 42.36 2.58 -39.74
CA SER A 137 43.07 1.91 -40.86
C SER A 137 42.78 2.59 -42.21
N THR A 138 41.54 3.03 -42.43
CA THR A 138 41.14 3.74 -43.65
C THR A 138 41.85 5.09 -43.75
N ALA A 139 41.90 5.87 -42.66
CA ALA A 139 42.61 7.14 -42.61
C ALA A 139 44.10 6.98 -42.95
N GLN A 140 44.75 5.93 -42.43
CA GLN A 140 46.14 5.62 -42.79
C GLN A 140 46.32 5.37 -44.29
N LYS A 141 45.49 4.50 -44.89
CA LYS A 141 45.57 4.18 -46.32
C LYS A 141 45.27 5.39 -47.21
N THR A 142 44.36 6.25 -46.79
CA THR A 142 44.02 7.49 -47.49
C THR A 142 45.20 8.47 -47.49
N ASN A 143 45.93 8.57 -46.38
CA ASN A 143 47.18 9.37 -46.31
C ASN A 143 48.26 8.80 -47.24
N GLU A 144 48.47 7.47 -47.24
CA GLU A 144 49.39 6.81 -48.17
C GLU A 144 49.01 7.06 -49.64
N ALA A 145 47.72 6.99 -49.98
CA ALA A 145 47.21 7.30 -51.31
C ALA A 145 47.44 8.78 -51.70
N GLN A 146 47.32 9.70 -50.74
CA GLN A 146 47.61 11.12 -50.96
C GLN A 146 49.09 11.35 -51.29
N GLU A 147 50.00 10.72 -50.54
CA GLU A 147 51.44 10.78 -50.80
C GLU A 147 51.78 10.24 -52.21
N HIS A 148 51.21 9.10 -52.58
CA HIS A 148 51.39 8.52 -53.92
C HIS A 148 50.87 9.44 -55.02
N ALA A 149 49.67 10.03 -54.86
CA ALA A 149 49.11 10.96 -55.83
C ALA A 149 50.02 12.21 -56.02
N LEU A 150 50.55 12.76 -54.92
CA LEU A 150 51.48 13.89 -54.97
C LEU A 150 52.79 13.53 -55.70
N ALA A 151 53.38 12.37 -55.40
CA ALA A 151 54.59 11.90 -56.08
C ALA A 151 54.37 11.64 -57.59
N THR A 152 53.20 11.10 -57.95
CA THR A 152 52.79 10.94 -59.36
C THR A 152 52.62 12.29 -60.05
N LYS A 153 51.97 13.27 -59.40
CA LYS A 153 51.84 14.64 -59.93
C LYS A 153 53.20 15.28 -60.22
N GLU A 154 54.15 15.16 -59.30
CA GLU A 154 55.51 15.67 -59.49
C GLU A 154 56.21 14.99 -60.68
N THR A 155 56.08 13.68 -60.81
CA THR A 155 56.69 12.93 -61.92
C THR A 155 56.10 13.32 -63.28
N ILE A 156 54.78 13.49 -63.37
CA ILE A 156 54.12 13.96 -64.59
C ILE A 156 54.54 15.40 -64.90
N SER A 157 54.68 16.26 -63.88
CA SER A 157 55.14 17.64 -64.07
C SER A 157 56.55 17.69 -64.66
N ARG A 158 57.49 16.86 -64.17
CA ARG A 158 58.84 16.72 -64.75
C ARG A 158 58.82 16.18 -66.18
N LEU A 159 57.90 15.26 -66.50
CA LEU A 159 57.73 14.77 -67.87
C LEU A 159 57.20 15.87 -68.80
N SER A 160 56.24 16.67 -68.34
CA SER A 160 55.71 17.81 -69.09
C SER A 160 56.82 18.84 -69.41
N GLU A 161 57.64 19.19 -68.42
CA GLU A 161 58.80 20.07 -68.60
C GLU A 161 59.83 19.48 -69.59
N SER A 162 60.11 18.18 -69.50
CA SER A 162 61.03 17.49 -70.40
C SER A 162 60.49 17.49 -71.84
N SER A 163 59.20 17.24 -72.03
CA SER A 163 58.55 17.29 -73.34
C SER A 163 58.53 18.69 -73.94
N GLN A 164 58.39 19.76 -73.13
CA GLN A 164 58.54 21.14 -73.60
C GLN A 164 59.97 21.45 -74.07
N LYS A 165 60.98 20.96 -73.35
CA LYS A 165 62.39 21.08 -73.76
C LYS A 165 62.66 20.35 -75.07
N ILE A 166 62.14 19.13 -75.24
CA ILE A 166 62.25 18.37 -76.49
C ILE A 166 61.59 19.13 -77.64
N GLY A 167 60.37 19.64 -77.46
CA GLY A 167 59.69 20.45 -78.47
C GLY A 167 60.50 21.67 -78.91
N SER A 168 61.16 22.34 -77.96
CA SER A 168 62.05 23.48 -78.24
C SER A 168 63.27 23.06 -79.08
N ILE A 169 63.88 21.90 -78.80
CA ILE A 169 65.01 21.35 -79.56
C ILE A 169 64.58 20.97 -80.99
N ILE A 170 63.42 20.32 -81.14
CA ILE A 170 62.91 19.90 -82.45
C ILE A 170 62.65 21.11 -83.35
N LYS A 171 62.16 22.22 -82.78
CA LYS A 171 61.99 23.48 -83.52
C LYS A 171 63.31 23.98 -84.11
N VAL A 172 64.40 23.96 -83.33
CA VAL A 172 65.74 24.33 -83.80
C VAL A 172 66.24 23.37 -84.89
N ILE A 173 66.00 22.07 -84.75
CA ILE A 173 66.41 21.08 -85.78
C ILE A 173 65.64 21.32 -87.09
N ASN A 174 64.34 21.62 -87.02
CA ASN A 174 63.55 21.95 -88.20
C ASN A 174 64.06 23.22 -88.89
N GLU A 175 64.39 24.27 -88.12
CA GLU A 175 65.04 25.49 -88.64
C GLU A 175 66.38 25.19 -89.33
N ILE A 176 67.22 24.32 -88.75
CA ILE A 176 68.49 23.87 -89.35
C ILE A 176 68.23 23.07 -90.65
N ALA A 177 67.23 22.19 -90.67
CA ALA A 177 66.87 21.40 -91.85
C ALA A 177 66.38 22.30 -93.00
N GLU A 178 65.54 23.30 -92.71
CA GLU A 178 65.11 24.30 -93.69
C GLU A 178 66.28 25.13 -94.23
N GLN A 179 67.17 25.60 -93.36
CA GLN A 179 68.39 26.31 -93.76
C GLN A 179 69.30 25.43 -94.63
N THR A 180 69.47 24.16 -94.27
CA THR A 180 70.29 23.20 -95.01
C THR A 180 69.69 22.92 -96.39
N ASN A 181 68.37 22.79 -96.49
CA ASN A 181 67.66 22.64 -97.77
C ASN A 181 67.84 23.87 -98.66
N LEU A 182 67.79 25.09 -98.10
CA LEU A 182 68.05 26.33 -98.84
C LEU A 182 69.51 26.43 -99.30
N LEU A 183 70.47 26.10 -98.44
CA LEU A 183 71.90 26.04 -98.78
C LEU A 183 72.18 25.04 -99.90
N ALA A 184 71.60 23.84 -99.80
CA ALA A 184 71.72 22.79 -100.80
C ALA A 184 71.06 23.18 -102.14
N LEU A 185 69.90 23.84 -102.09
CA LEU A 185 69.25 24.41 -103.28
C LEU A 185 70.14 25.44 -103.97
N ASN A 186 70.74 26.36 -103.22
CA ASN A 186 71.68 27.36 -103.75
C ASN A 186 72.91 26.68 -104.37
N ALA A 187 73.45 25.63 -103.73
CA ALA A 187 74.54 24.84 -104.28
C ALA A 187 74.16 24.09 -105.56
N THR A 188 72.95 23.53 -105.66
CA THR A 188 72.44 22.89 -106.90
C THR A 188 72.35 23.91 -108.04
N ILE A 189 71.90 25.14 -107.77
CA ILE A 189 71.81 26.22 -108.76
C ILE A 189 73.20 26.58 -109.29
N GLU A 190 74.18 26.78 -108.40
CA GLU A 190 75.54 27.15 -108.80
C GLU A 190 76.27 25.99 -109.50
N ALA A 191 76.01 24.74 -109.10
CA ALA A 191 76.52 23.56 -109.78
C ALA A 191 75.95 23.39 -111.20
N ALA A 192 74.67 23.72 -111.41
CA ALA A 192 74.07 23.76 -112.74
C ALA A 192 74.68 24.88 -113.63
N ARG A 193 75.06 26.00 -113.01
CA ARG A 193 75.72 27.15 -113.67
C ARG A 193 77.13 26.82 -114.18
N ALA A 194 77.84 25.92 -113.51
CA ALA A 194 79.18 25.46 -113.87
C ALA A 194 79.22 24.41 -115.01
N GLY A 195 78.06 23.98 -115.55
CA GLY A 195 77.98 23.07 -116.70
C GLY A 195 78.56 21.67 -116.43
N GLU A 196 79.32 21.11 -117.38
CA GLU A 196 79.94 19.76 -117.26
C GLU A 196 80.88 19.64 -116.05
N ALA A 197 81.57 20.73 -115.65
CA ALA A 197 82.50 20.73 -114.52
C ALA A 197 81.80 20.64 -113.15
N GLY A 198 80.51 20.99 -113.08
CA GLY A 198 79.71 21.02 -111.84
C GLY A 198 78.91 19.74 -111.54
N LYS A 199 78.90 18.75 -112.45
CA LYS A 199 78.04 17.55 -112.33
C LYS A 199 78.20 16.79 -111.01
N GLY A 200 79.44 16.56 -110.56
CA GLY A 200 79.69 15.87 -109.28
C GLY A 200 79.17 16.65 -108.08
N PHE A 201 79.29 17.98 -108.11
CA PHE A 201 78.79 18.87 -107.06
C PHE A 201 77.26 18.95 -107.05
N ALA A 202 76.62 18.93 -108.23
CA ALA A 202 75.17 18.93 -108.37
C ALA A 202 74.53 17.67 -107.78
N VAL A 203 75.18 16.50 -107.93
CA VAL A 203 74.71 15.24 -107.32
C VAL A 203 74.77 15.33 -105.79
N VAL A 204 75.88 15.79 -105.22
CA VAL A 204 76.02 15.95 -103.77
C VAL A 204 75.03 16.98 -103.22
N ALA A 205 74.87 18.13 -103.89
CA ALA A 205 73.92 19.16 -103.46
C ALA A 205 72.47 18.66 -103.48
N ASN A 206 72.08 17.87 -104.49
CA ASN A 206 70.75 17.25 -104.53
C ASN A 206 70.56 16.19 -103.43
N GLU A 207 71.59 15.40 -103.12
CA GLU A 207 71.54 14.42 -102.03
C GLU A 207 71.39 15.10 -100.66
N VAL A 208 72.14 16.18 -100.41
CA VAL A 208 72.02 16.99 -99.18
C VAL A 208 70.65 17.65 -99.10
N LYS A 209 70.11 18.12 -100.23
CA LYS A 209 68.76 18.71 -100.30
C LYS A 209 67.68 17.70 -99.93
N GLU A 210 67.75 16.47 -100.47
CA GLU A 210 66.77 15.43 -100.12
C GLU A 210 66.93 14.96 -98.67
N LEU A 211 68.16 14.86 -98.15
CA LEU A 211 68.42 14.55 -96.74
C LEU A 211 67.84 15.63 -95.80
N ALA A 212 67.99 16.90 -96.15
CA ALA A 212 67.40 18.02 -95.42
C ALA A 212 65.86 17.98 -95.44
N ARG A 213 65.26 17.64 -96.59
CA ARG A 213 63.79 17.45 -96.71
C ARG A 213 63.28 16.28 -95.88
N GLN A 214 64.01 15.16 -95.87
CA GLN A 214 63.70 14.01 -95.00
C GLN A 214 63.82 14.37 -93.53
N THR A 215 64.84 15.15 -93.15
CA THR A 215 65.03 15.64 -91.77
C THR A 215 63.86 16.53 -91.34
N ALA A 216 63.45 17.50 -92.17
CA ALA A 216 62.31 18.37 -91.89
C ALA A 216 61.00 17.58 -91.70
N LYS A 217 60.75 16.58 -92.55
CA LYS A 217 59.60 15.69 -92.42
C LYS A 217 59.63 14.88 -91.12
N ALA A 218 60.80 14.32 -90.78
CA ALA A 218 60.96 13.56 -89.54
C ALA A 218 60.76 14.45 -88.29
N THR A 219 61.26 15.70 -88.31
CA THR A 219 61.01 16.66 -87.21
C THR A 219 59.55 17.06 -87.10
N GLU A 220 58.81 17.15 -88.20
CA GLU A 220 57.37 17.41 -88.17
C GLU A 220 56.61 16.25 -87.51
N GLU A 221 56.95 15.00 -87.84
CA GLU A 221 56.38 13.80 -87.21
C GLU A 221 56.70 13.75 -85.71
N ILE A 222 57.94 14.07 -85.31
CA ILE A 222 58.32 14.15 -83.88
C ILE A 222 57.58 15.28 -83.17
N THR A 223 57.37 16.43 -83.80
CA THR A 223 56.61 17.55 -83.22
C THR A 223 55.20 17.10 -82.83
N ARG A 224 54.50 16.41 -83.74
CA ARG A 224 53.15 15.87 -83.46
C ARG A 224 53.16 14.83 -82.33
N MET A 225 54.20 14.00 -82.24
CA MET A 225 54.35 13.06 -81.11
C MET A 225 54.54 13.80 -79.78
N VAL A 226 55.37 14.85 -79.74
CA VAL A 226 55.60 15.65 -78.54
C VAL A 226 54.34 16.40 -78.12
N GLU A 227 53.58 16.98 -79.06
CA GLU A 227 52.29 17.61 -78.79
C GLU A 227 51.29 16.62 -78.18
N THR A 228 51.22 15.41 -78.73
CA THR A 228 50.40 14.32 -78.15
C THR A 228 50.83 14.02 -76.70
N ILE A 229 52.13 13.85 -76.44
CA ILE A 229 52.65 13.59 -75.09
C ILE A 229 52.32 14.74 -74.13
N GLN A 230 52.42 16.00 -74.58
CA GLN A 230 52.05 17.17 -73.77
C GLN A 230 50.56 17.17 -73.42
N GLN A 231 49.70 16.82 -74.38
CA GLN A 231 48.25 16.76 -74.18
C GLN A 231 47.86 15.60 -73.25
N GLU A 232 48.49 14.44 -73.39
CA GLU A 232 48.31 13.28 -72.51
C GLU A 232 48.80 13.56 -71.09
N THR A 233 49.95 14.22 -70.92
CA THR A 233 50.45 14.62 -69.60
C THR A 233 49.54 15.64 -68.92
N GLN A 234 49.01 16.63 -69.64
CA GLN A 234 48.03 17.57 -69.08
C GLN A 234 46.75 16.85 -68.61
N SER A 235 46.28 15.87 -69.40
CA SER A 235 45.12 15.04 -69.04
C SER A 235 45.41 14.21 -67.78
N ALA A 236 46.62 13.66 -67.67
CA ALA A 236 47.06 12.91 -66.49
C ALA A 236 47.16 13.79 -65.23
N VAL A 237 47.62 15.04 -65.34
CA VAL A 237 47.61 16.00 -64.21
C VAL A 237 46.19 16.23 -63.71
N SER A 238 45.25 16.54 -64.61
CA SER A 238 43.84 16.75 -64.23
C SER A 238 43.22 15.52 -63.56
N ALA A 239 43.56 14.32 -64.03
CA ALA A 239 43.11 13.08 -63.41
C ALA A 239 43.66 12.90 -61.98
N VAL A 240 44.95 13.20 -61.76
CA VAL A 240 45.58 13.12 -60.43
C VAL A 240 44.99 14.17 -59.47
N GLU A 241 44.67 15.36 -59.95
CA GLU A 241 44.00 16.39 -59.14
C GLU A 241 42.60 15.94 -58.71
N SER A 242 41.83 15.32 -59.60
CA SER A 242 40.53 14.71 -59.26
C SER A 242 40.68 13.62 -58.19
N ILE A 243 41.66 12.72 -58.35
CA ILE A 243 41.97 11.67 -57.34
C ILE A 243 42.30 12.31 -55.99
N THR A 244 43.11 13.37 -55.97
CA THR A 244 43.47 14.07 -54.73
C THR A 244 42.24 14.67 -54.05
N GLY A 245 41.30 15.24 -54.81
CA GLY A 245 40.02 15.72 -54.30
C GLY A 245 39.19 14.60 -53.65
N THR A 246 39.03 13.47 -54.34
CA THR A 246 38.31 12.30 -53.79
C THR A 246 38.96 11.76 -52.51
N VAL A 247 40.29 11.74 -52.44
CA VAL A 247 41.04 11.31 -51.24
C VAL A 247 40.74 12.22 -50.04
N VAL A 248 40.64 13.53 -50.24
CA VAL A 248 40.25 14.48 -49.18
C VAL A 248 38.82 14.21 -48.71
N GLU A 249 37.88 14.02 -49.63
CA GLU A 249 36.47 13.70 -49.29
C GLU A 249 36.36 12.40 -48.48
N VAL A 250 37.14 11.37 -48.85
CA VAL A 250 37.19 10.09 -48.11
C VAL A 250 37.72 10.29 -46.69
N ASN A 251 38.72 11.16 -46.49
CA ASN A 251 39.26 11.46 -45.16
C ASN A 251 38.24 12.20 -44.27
N ASP A 252 37.50 13.16 -44.83
CA ASP A 252 36.45 13.88 -44.11
C ASP A 252 35.29 12.95 -43.70
N LEU A 253 34.90 12.04 -44.60
CA LEU A 253 33.93 10.98 -44.31
C LEU A 253 34.43 10.05 -43.19
N ALA A 254 35.70 9.66 -43.22
CA ALA A 254 36.30 8.82 -42.18
C ALA A 254 36.23 9.50 -40.80
N ASN A 255 36.57 10.79 -40.70
CA ASN A 255 36.47 11.55 -39.45
C ASN A 255 35.02 11.66 -38.92
N THR A 256 34.06 11.80 -39.84
CA THR A 256 32.63 11.84 -39.48
C THR A 256 32.17 10.50 -38.90
N ILE A 257 32.58 9.39 -39.52
CA ILE A 257 32.24 8.04 -39.04
C ILE A 257 32.94 7.74 -37.69
N ALA A 258 34.19 8.17 -37.50
CA ALA A 258 34.89 8.02 -36.22
C ALA A 258 34.12 8.70 -35.08
N SER A 259 33.69 9.95 -35.30
CA SER A 259 32.92 10.71 -34.31
C SER A 259 31.58 10.02 -33.98
N ALA A 260 30.90 9.49 -34.99
CA ALA A 260 29.66 8.73 -34.79
C ALA A 260 29.87 7.42 -34.02
N ALA A 261 30.99 6.72 -34.24
CA ALA A 261 31.33 5.50 -33.51
C ALA A 261 31.65 5.77 -32.03
N GLU A 262 32.34 6.88 -31.74
CA GLU A 262 32.57 7.33 -30.36
C GLU A 262 31.23 7.68 -29.66
N GLU A 263 30.35 8.41 -30.33
CA GLU A 263 29.01 8.75 -29.80
C GLU A 263 28.15 7.50 -29.55
N GLN A 264 28.22 6.51 -30.45
CA GLN A 264 27.56 5.21 -30.24
C GLN A 264 28.09 4.51 -28.99
N THR A 265 29.40 4.56 -28.73
CA THR A 265 29.99 3.93 -27.55
C THR A 265 29.47 4.56 -26.25
N VAL A 266 29.34 5.88 -26.21
CA VAL A 266 28.73 6.59 -25.08
C VAL A 266 27.27 6.17 -24.90
N THR A 267 26.51 6.13 -25.99
CA THR A 267 25.09 5.74 -25.96
C THR A 267 24.90 4.30 -25.47
N ILE A 268 25.74 3.37 -25.91
CA ILE A 268 25.73 1.98 -25.46
C ILE A 268 25.96 1.91 -23.95
N SER A 269 26.95 2.64 -23.43
CA SER A 269 27.23 2.71 -22.00
C SER A 269 26.02 3.22 -21.19
N ASP A 270 25.34 4.26 -21.69
CA ASP A 270 24.14 4.79 -21.04
C ASP A 270 22.99 3.76 -21.03
N ILE A 271 22.80 3.04 -22.14
CA ILE A 271 21.78 1.99 -22.22
C ILE A 271 22.13 0.85 -21.25
N THR A 272 23.40 0.43 -21.17
CA THR A 272 23.86 -0.58 -20.20
C THR A 272 23.50 -0.18 -18.77
N SER A 273 23.77 1.07 -18.37
CA SER A 273 23.38 1.56 -17.05
C SER A 273 21.85 1.55 -16.84
N ASN A 274 21.06 1.88 -17.86
CA ASN A 274 19.61 1.81 -17.79
C ASN A 274 19.11 0.37 -17.58
N ILE A 275 19.73 -0.60 -18.25
CA ILE A 275 19.39 -2.02 -18.16
C ILE A 275 19.79 -2.60 -16.79
N GLU A 276 20.90 -2.17 -16.18
CA GLU A 276 21.23 -2.52 -14.79
C GLU A 276 20.16 -2.06 -13.80
N ARG A 277 19.65 -0.84 -13.97
CA ARG A 277 18.54 -0.33 -13.15
C ARG A 277 17.27 -1.14 -13.37
N ALA A 278 16.95 -1.48 -14.62
CA ALA A 278 15.82 -2.36 -14.94
C ALA A 278 15.96 -3.73 -14.26
N SER A 279 17.16 -4.31 -14.25
CA SER A 279 17.45 -5.59 -13.57
C SER A 279 17.17 -5.52 -12.08
N ASN A 280 17.59 -4.44 -11.42
CA ASN A 280 17.32 -4.23 -10.00
C ASN A 280 15.83 -4.08 -9.70
N ILE A 281 15.09 -3.35 -10.53
CA ILE A 281 13.63 -3.21 -10.40
C ILE A 281 12.96 -4.58 -10.57
N THR A 282 13.35 -5.36 -11.58
CA THR A 282 12.80 -6.71 -11.80
C THR A 282 13.05 -7.62 -10.59
N ARG A 283 14.22 -7.53 -9.95
CA ARG A 283 14.52 -8.26 -8.70
C ARG A 283 13.63 -7.78 -7.54
N GLU A 284 13.39 -6.47 -7.43
CA GLU A 284 12.47 -5.92 -6.43
C GLU A 284 11.04 -6.40 -6.64
N VAL A 285 10.56 -6.45 -7.89
CA VAL A 285 9.22 -6.98 -8.24
C VAL A 285 9.11 -8.44 -7.85
N LYS A 286 10.14 -9.25 -8.10
CA LYS A 286 10.18 -10.65 -7.67
C LYS A 286 10.06 -10.78 -6.14
N ASN A 287 10.82 -9.99 -5.38
CA ASN A 287 10.73 -10.01 -3.92
C ASN A 287 9.35 -9.56 -3.41
N LYS A 288 8.74 -8.55 -4.05
CA LYS A 288 7.36 -8.11 -3.73
C LYS A 288 6.34 -9.19 -4.02
N ALA A 289 6.55 -9.99 -5.07
CA ALA A 289 5.70 -11.14 -5.38
C ALA A 289 5.79 -12.19 -4.27
N ASP A 290 6.99 -12.50 -3.77
CA ASP A 290 7.16 -13.42 -2.63
C ASP A 290 6.45 -12.87 -1.36
N VAL A 291 6.58 -11.57 -1.06
CA VAL A 291 5.85 -10.94 0.07
C VAL A 291 4.33 -11.01 -0.09
N LEU A 292 3.81 -10.84 -1.32
CA LEU A 292 2.37 -10.99 -1.59
C LEU A 292 1.91 -12.43 -1.41
N PHE A 293 2.74 -13.40 -1.78
CA PHE A 293 2.47 -14.81 -1.54
C PHE A 293 2.37 -15.09 -0.03
N ASP A 294 3.29 -14.59 0.78
CA ASP A 294 3.23 -14.71 2.24
C ASP A 294 1.97 -14.04 2.83
N HIS A 295 1.52 -12.92 2.26
CA HIS A 295 0.23 -12.31 2.66
C HIS A 295 -0.97 -13.20 2.35
N SER A 296 -0.91 -14.04 1.31
CA SER A 296 -1.95 -15.03 1.05
C SER A 296 -2.06 -16.05 2.20
N GLU A 297 -0.94 -16.49 2.77
CA GLU A 297 -0.94 -17.38 3.94
C GLU A 297 -1.58 -16.71 5.16
N ASN A 298 -1.35 -15.40 5.36
CA ASN A 298 -2.01 -14.64 6.42
C ASN A 298 -3.54 -14.61 6.27
N PHE A 299 -4.06 -14.55 5.03
CA PHE A 299 -5.50 -14.66 4.80
C PHE A 299 -6.04 -16.05 5.12
N GLU A 300 -5.28 -17.12 4.87
CA GLU A 300 -5.67 -18.47 5.31
C GLU A 300 -5.71 -18.57 6.84
N GLY A 301 -4.75 -17.94 7.53
CA GLY A 301 -4.76 -17.80 8.99
C GLY A 301 -6.01 -17.09 9.50
N LEU A 302 -6.34 -15.93 8.92
CA LEU A 302 -7.54 -15.16 9.27
C LEU A 302 -8.83 -15.95 9.02
N LYS A 303 -8.89 -16.70 7.91
CA LYS A 303 -10.02 -17.59 7.62
C LYS A 303 -10.19 -18.63 8.72
N LYS A 304 -9.10 -19.28 9.14
CA LYS A 304 -9.13 -20.26 10.23
C LYS A 304 -9.63 -19.65 11.55
N ASP A 305 -9.24 -18.41 11.83
CA ASP A 305 -9.74 -17.68 12.99
C ASP A 305 -11.24 -17.38 12.89
N LEU A 306 -11.74 -17.02 11.71
CA LEU A 306 -13.17 -16.85 11.46
C LEU A 306 -13.94 -18.17 11.59
N ASP A 307 -13.42 -19.29 11.12
CA ASP A 307 -14.05 -20.62 11.27
C ASP A 307 -14.21 -20.99 12.77
N ILE A 308 -13.23 -20.64 13.61
CA ILE A 308 -13.31 -20.81 15.08
C ILE A 308 -14.38 -19.89 15.69
N ILE A 309 -14.42 -18.62 15.26
CA ILE A 309 -15.43 -17.66 15.73
C ILE A 309 -16.83 -18.12 15.30
N GLU A 310 -17.00 -18.57 14.05
CA GLU A 310 -18.26 -19.09 13.53
C GLU A 310 -18.76 -20.27 14.37
N THR A 311 -17.89 -21.24 14.64
CA THR A 311 -18.22 -22.39 15.49
C THR A 311 -18.62 -21.96 16.90
N SER A 312 -17.92 -20.99 17.46
CA SER A 312 -18.22 -20.45 18.80
C SER A 312 -19.57 -19.73 18.83
N VAL A 313 -19.86 -18.91 17.81
CA VAL A 313 -21.14 -18.22 17.67
C VAL A 313 -22.26 -19.24 17.46
N ASP A 314 -22.06 -20.28 16.64
CA ASP A 314 -23.05 -21.34 16.42
C ASP A 314 -23.40 -22.08 17.73
N ASN A 315 -22.39 -22.41 18.52
CA ASN A 315 -22.59 -23.01 19.85
C ASN A 315 -23.41 -22.09 20.76
N ILE A 316 -23.08 -20.80 20.83
CA ILE A 316 -23.83 -19.85 21.67
C ILE A 316 -25.27 -19.70 21.18
N VAL A 317 -25.49 -19.59 19.86
CA VAL A 317 -26.82 -19.49 19.26
C VAL A 317 -27.66 -20.72 19.55
N THR A 318 -27.02 -21.90 19.47
CA THR A 318 -27.66 -23.19 19.76
C THR A 318 -28.02 -23.31 21.24
N GLU A 319 -27.07 -23.04 22.14
CA GLU A 319 -27.28 -23.07 23.59
C GLU A 319 -28.34 -22.07 24.03
N GLY A 320 -28.29 -20.84 23.52
CA GLY A 320 -29.30 -19.80 23.78
C GLY A 320 -30.68 -20.22 23.28
N SER A 321 -30.77 -20.82 22.09
CA SER A 321 -32.03 -21.36 21.56
C SER A 321 -32.59 -22.50 22.43
N MET A 322 -31.72 -23.38 22.95
CA MET A 322 -32.13 -24.44 23.89
C MET A 322 -32.71 -23.85 25.17
N VAL A 323 -32.04 -22.88 25.78
CA VAL A 323 -32.52 -22.19 26.99
C VAL A 323 -33.88 -21.53 26.73
N LEU A 324 -34.03 -20.85 25.60
CA LEU A 324 -35.26 -20.12 25.26
C LEU A 324 -36.43 -21.04 24.87
N SER A 325 -36.16 -22.22 24.30
CA SER A 325 -37.20 -23.14 23.82
C SER A 325 -38.18 -23.60 24.91
N GLY A 326 -37.73 -23.65 26.17
CA GLY A 326 -38.53 -24.00 27.34
C GLY A 326 -39.21 -22.81 28.02
N ILE A 327 -38.96 -21.58 27.56
CA ILE A 327 -39.40 -20.35 28.22
C ILE A 327 -40.56 -19.73 27.45
N ARG A 328 -41.67 -19.49 28.15
CA ARG A 328 -42.85 -18.79 27.64
C ARG A 328 -43.01 -17.48 28.39
N ILE A 329 -42.81 -16.37 27.70
CA ILE A 329 -42.98 -15.04 28.26
C ILE A 329 -44.16 -14.32 27.61
N ASN A 330 -44.87 -13.51 28.38
CA ASN A 330 -45.80 -12.54 27.84
C ASN A 330 -45.07 -11.21 27.65
N THR A 331 -44.96 -10.73 26.41
CA THR A 331 -44.29 -9.46 26.08
C THR A 331 -45.02 -8.24 26.63
N ASN A 332 -46.31 -8.38 26.96
CA ASN A 332 -47.13 -7.34 27.60
C ASN A 332 -47.16 -7.47 29.13
N PHE A 333 -46.44 -8.42 29.73
CA PHE A 333 -46.44 -8.67 31.17
C PHE A 333 -46.22 -7.40 32.00
N MET A 334 -45.30 -6.53 31.57
CA MET A 334 -45.04 -5.25 32.23
C MET A 334 -46.25 -4.31 32.23
N SER A 335 -47.05 -4.30 31.16
CA SER A 335 -48.26 -3.48 31.06
C SER A 335 -49.37 -3.99 31.96
N GLU A 336 -49.41 -5.31 32.25
CA GLU A 336 -50.43 -5.91 33.13
C GLU A 336 -50.22 -5.57 34.60
N ILE A 337 -48.96 -5.30 34.99
CA ILE A 337 -48.57 -5.08 36.39
C ILE A 337 -48.18 -3.63 36.70
N GLN A 338 -48.18 -2.74 35.70
CA GLN A 338 -47.65 -1.37 35.78
C GLN A 338 -48.27 -0.52 36.91
N ASP A 339 -49.50 -0.81 37.31
CA ASP A 339 -50.25 0.01 38.28
C ASP A 339 -49.82 -0.24 39.74
N TYR A 340 -49.17 -1.37 40.03
CA TYR A 340 -48.88 -1.80 41.41
C TYR A 340 -47.44 -2.25 41.65
N ILE A 341 -46.56 -2.22 40.64
CA ILE A 341 -45.12 -2.42 40.83
C ILE A 341 -44.39 -1.17 41.34
N PRO A 342 -43.28 -1.34 42.07
CA PRO A 342 -42.42 -0.25 42.50
C PRO A 342 -41.89 0.59 41.33
N GLU A 343 -41.59 1.86 41.60
CA GLU A 343 -41.03 2.80 40.62
C GLU A 343 -39.74 2.28 39.96
N SER A 344 -38.83 1.67 40.75
CA SER A 344 -37.59 1.11 40.22
C SER A 344 -37.81 0.02 39.17
N GLN A 345 -38.91 -0.75 39.26
CA GLN A 345 -39.26 -1.74 38.24
C GLN A 345 -39.81 -1.10 36.96
N LYS A 346 -40.55 0.01 37.08
CA LYS A 346 -41.02 0.77 35.92
C LYS A 346 -39.83 1.38 35.16
N ILE A 347 -38.82 1.86 35.88
CA ILE A 347 -37.57 2.38 35.29
C ILE A 347 -36.80 1.28 34.57
N ARG A 348 -36.63 0.11 35.21
CA ARG A 348 -35.98 -1.06 34.58
C ARG A 348 -36.69 -1.50 33.30
N ALA A 349 -38.03 -1.49 33.28
CA ALA A 349 -38.80 -1.85 32.09
C ALA A 349 -38.53 -0.93 30.90
N VAL A 350 -38.42 0.38 31.15
CA VAL A 350 -38.08 1.37 30.12
C VAL A 350 -36.63 1.21 29.64
N LEU A 351 -35.71 0.90 30.56
CA LEU A 351 -34.32 0.57 30.21
C LEU A 351 -34.25 -0.66 29.28
N TYR A 352 -35.01 -1.72 29.56
CA TYR A 352 -35.06 -2.91 28.70
C TYR A 352 -35.58 -2.59 27.29
N GLN A 353 -36.66 -1.80 27.17
CA GLN A 353 -37.16 -1.36 25.87
C GLN A 353 -36.10 -0.58 25.08
N HIS A 354 -35.31 0.24 25.77
CA HIS A 354 -34.25 1.01 25.14
C HIS A 354 -33.04 0.14 24.75
N GLN A 355 -32.73 -0.90 25.52
CA GLN A 355 -31.72 -1.88 25.13
C GLN A 355 -32.16 -2.63 23.87
N GLN A 356 -33.44 -3.02 23.77
CA GLN A 356 -33.98 -3.64 22.56
C GLN A 356 -33.89 -2.73 21.34
N TRP A 357 -34.11 -1.43 21.53
CA TRP A 357 -33.92 -0.43 20.49
C TRP A 357 -32.46 -0.42 19.98
N LYS A 358 -31.47 -0.43 20.89
CA LYS A 358 -30.04 -0.52 20.52
C LYS A 358 -29.75 -1.78 19.71
N ASP A 359 -30.22 -2.90 20.20
CA ASP A 359 -29.98 -4.21 19.63
C ASP A 359 -30.54 -4.29 18.19
N ASN A 360 -31.71 -3.69 17.92
CA ASN A 360 -32.23 -3.54 16.56
C ASN A 360 -31.36 -2.63 15.66
N VAL A 361 -30.72 -1.59 16.21
CA VAL A 361 -29.75 -0.77 15.45
C VAL A 361 -28.53 -1.59 15.05
N ILE A 362 -27.98 -2.38 15.99
CA ILE A 362 -26.83 -3.25 15.73
C ILE A 362 -27.16 -4.31 14.68
N SER A 363 -28.32 -4.96 14.82
CA SER A 363 -28.86 -5.93 13.85
C SER A 363 -28.90 -5.34 12.43
N ALA A 364 -29.41 -4.12 12.28
CA ALA A 364 -29.49 -3.46 10.98
C ALA A 364 -28.10 -3.18 10.37
N ILE A 365 -27.12 -2.76 11.19
CA ILE A 365 -25.73 -2.58 10.76
C ILE A 365 -25.11 -3.91 10.32
N ILE A 366 -25.40 -5.01 11.02
CA ILE A 366 -24.95 -6.37 10.65
C ILE A 366 -25.60 -6.83 9.34
N GLN A 367 -26.81 -6.39 9.04
CA GLN A 367 -27.47 -6.71 7.78
C GLN A 367 -27.14 -5.73 6.65
N GLY A 368 -26.42 -4.64 6.93
CA GLY A 368 -26.15 -3.57 5.97
C GLY A 368 -27.41 -2.81 5.53
N LYS A 369 -28.44 -2.76 6.38
CA LYS A 369 -29.72 -2.10 6.09
C LYS A 369 -29.97 -0.93 7.04
N PRO A 370 -30.71 0.12 6.62
CA PRO A 370 -31.10 1.20 7.53
C PRO A 370 -31.88 0.65 8.74
N PRO A 371 -31.59 1.08 9.98
CA PRO A 371 -32.28 0.58 11.16
C PRO A 371 -33.76 1.02 11.19
N GLU A 372 -34.67 0.07 11.31
CA GLU A 372 -36.11 0.31 11.45
C GLU A 372 -36.49 0.51 12.92
N VAL A 373 -36.18 1.69 13.45
CA VAL A 373 -36.44 2.04 14.86
C VAL A 373 -37.16 3.38 14.97
N GLU A 374 -37.92 3.59 16.05
CA GLU A 374 -38.55 4.89 16.33
C GLU A 374 -37.45 5.94 16.53
N THR A 375 -37.52 7.03 15.76
CA THR A 375 -36.53 8.12 15.74
C THR A 375 -37.03 9.39 16.43
N ASP A 376 -38.32 9.46 16.78
CA ASP A 376 -38.87 10.53 17.60
C ASP A 376 -38.62 10.24 19.09
N PRO A 377 -37.75 11.02 19.76
CA PRO A 377 -37.40 10.79 21.17
C PRO A 377 -38.60 10.98 22.11
N THR A 378 -39.71 11.57 21.67
CA THR A 378 -40.92 11.73 22.51
C THR A 378 -41.91 10.58 22.36
N LYS A 379 -41.84 9.80 21.27
CA LYS A 379 -42.73 8.68 20.98
C LYS A 379 -42.19 7.32 21.43
N CYS A 380 -40.88 7.22 21.68
CA CYS A 380 -40.27 6.02 22.21
C CYS A 380 -40.74 5.72 23.65
N GLY A 381 -40.45 4.51 24.16
CA GLY A 381 -40.83 4.07 25.51
C GLY A 381 -40.35 5.01 26.62
N LEU A 382 -39.07 5.43 26.55
CA LEU A 382 -38.49 6.38 27.51
C LEU A 382 -39.10 7.78 27.40
N GLY A 383 -39.32 8.28 26.19
CA GLY A 383 -39.96 9.57 25.96
C GLY A 383 -41.37 9.66 26.54
N LYS A 384 -42.19 8.61 26.29
CA LYS A 384 -43.53 8.48 26.86
C LYS A 384 -43.49 8.42 28.39
N PHE A 385 -42.53 7.69 28.96
CA PHE A 385 -42.35 7.59 30.40
C PHE A 385 -41.99 8.96 31.03
N LEU A 386 -40.98 9.63 30.48
CA LEU A 386 -40.48 10.91 30.99
C LEU A 386 -41.51 12.04 30.93
N LYS A 387 -42.46 12.00 29.99
CA LYS A 387 -43.55 13.00 29.87
C LYS A 387 -44.35 13.15 31.17
N ASN A 388 -44.65 12.03 31.81
CA ASN A 388 -45.46 11.98 33.03
C ASN A 388 -44.61 11.78 34.29
N TYR A 389 -43.30 11.58 34.14
CA TYR A 389 -42.38 11.44 35.26
C TYR A 389 -42.16 12.79 35.96
N ARG A 390 -42.11 12.77 37.30
CA ARG A 390 -41.86 13.94 38.14
C ARG A 390 -40.73 13.60 39.10
N PRO A 391 -39.46 13.93 38.76
CA PRO A 391 -38.33 13.59 39.61
C PRO A 391 -38.31 14.41 40.90
N ASP A 392 -37.80 13.81 41.96
CA ASP A 392 -37.33 14.54 43.15
C ASP A 392 -36.11 15.43 42.78
N PRO A 393 -35.89 16.58 43.46
CA PRO A 393 -34.72 17.46 43.24
C PRO A 393 -33.35 16.76 43.21
N THR A 394 -33.20 15.64 43.92
CA THR A 394 -31.98 14.83 43.96
C THR A 394 -31.71 14.06 42.67
N ILE A 395 -32.75 13.75 41.90
CA ILE A 395 -32.72 12.97 40.66
C ILE A 395 -32.84 13.86 39.42
N GLU A 396 -33.39 15.07 39.57
CA GLU A 396 -33.64 16.03 38.50
C GLU A 396 -32.41 16.29 37.59
N PRO A 397 -31.17 16.48 38.09
CA PRO A 397 -30.00 16.66 37.23
C PRO A 397 -29.68 15.44 36.35
N ILE A 398 -29.90 14.22 36.87
CA ILE A 398 -29.68 12.97 36.14
C ILE A 398 -30.69 12.88 35.00
N ILE A 399 -31.96 13.19 35.27
CA ILE A 399 -33.05 13.13 34.29
C ILE A 399 -32.88 14.19 33.20
N ASP A 400 -32.44 15.40 33.53
CA ASP A 400 -32.20 16.43 32.54
C ASP A 400 -31.01 16.10 31.63
N ARG A 401 -29.93 15.51 32.19
CA ARG A 401 -28.85 14.98 31.36
C ARG A 401 -29.34 13.84 30.47
N LEU A 402 -30.12 12.90 31.02
CA LEU A 402 -30.68 11.76 30.29
C LEU A 402 -31.54 12.20 29.11
N LYS A 403 -32.43 13.20 29.29
CA LYS A 403 -33.24 13.75 28.19
C LYS A 403 -32.37 14.27 27.04
N LYS A 404 -31.27 14.97 27.36
CA LYS A 404 -30.37 15.54 26.36
C LYS A 404 -29.66 14.44 25.57
N VAL A 405 -28.97 13.51 26.26
CA VAL A 405 -28.21 12.46 25.57
C VAL A 405 -29.13 11.47 24.83
N HIS A 406 -30.34 11.27 25.32
CA HIS A 406 -31.37 10.52 24.62
C HIS A 406 -31.77 11.19 23.31
N HIS A 407 -31.98 12.51 23.29
CA HIS A 407 -32.23 13.24 22.05
C HIS A 407 -31.06 13.14 21.05
N ASP A 408 -29.82 13.27 21.56
CA ASP A 408 -28.61 13.15 20.76
C ASP A 408 -28.49 11.75 20.13
N LEU A 409 -28.92 10.71 20.82
CA LEU A 409 -28.94 9.34 20.32
C LEU A 409 -29.88 9.16 19.13
N HIS A 410 -31.14 9.60 19.27
CA HIS A 410 -32.14 9.53 18.20
C HIS A 410 -31.68 10.30 16.97
N THR A 411 -31.11 11.48 17.17
CA THR A 411 -30.52 12.30 16.09
C THR A 411 -29.37 11.55 15.40
N SER A 412 -28.47 10.93 16.17
CA SER A 412 -27.33 10.19 15.61
C SER A 412 -27.77 8.97 14.80
N VAL A 413 -28.84 8.29 15.19
CA VAL A 413 -29.37 7.15 14.43
C VAL A 413 -30.06 7.57 13.13
N ILE A 414 -30.65 8.78 13.07
CA ILE A 414 -31.13 9.34 11.80
C ILE A 414 -29.97 9.52 10.81
N ASP A 415 -28.81 9.98 11.29
CA ASP A 415 -27.64 10.14 10.43
C ASP A 415 -27.10 8.77 9.97
N LEU A 416 -27.09 7.77 10.85
CA LEU A 416 -26.78 6.37 10.47
C LEU A 416 -27.77 5.82 9.41
N GLN A 417 -29.07 6.09 9.54
CA GLN A 417 -30.07 5.70 8.53
C GLN A 417 -29.77 6.32 7.17
N LYS A 418 -29.40 7.61 7.13
CA LYS A 418 -29.03 8.29 5.88
C LYS A 418 -27.79 7.64 5.25
N MET A 419 -26.75 7.36 6.05
CA MET A 419 -25.53 6.70 5.55
C MET A 419 -25.86 5.38 4.86
N LEU A 420 -26.62 4.51 5.52
CA LEU A 420 -26.97 3.19 4.99
C LEU A 420 -27.95 3.26 3.81
N THR A 421 -28.80 4.30 3.73
CA THR A 421 -29.71 4.51 2.60
C THR A 421 -28.98 5.08 1.38
N SER A 422 -27.92 5.86 1.58
CA SER A 422 -27.11 6.45 0.52
C SER A 422 -26.16 5.47 -0.17
N GLY A 423 -26.12 4.21 0.29
CA GLY A 423 -25.23 3.18 -0.27
C GLY A 423 -23.77 3.34 0.15
N GLN A 424 -23.49 4.03 1.27
CA GLN A 424 -22.14 4.06 1.82
C GLN A 424 -21.66 2.67 2.22
N GLU A 425 -20.34 2.50 2.18
CA GLU A 425 -19.69 1.25 2.55
C GLU A 425 -20.03 0.87 3.99
N ARG A 426 -20.38 -0.39 4.20
CA ARG A 426 -20.88 -0.89 5.50
C ARG A 426 -19.89 -0.66 6.65
N TRP A 427 -18.58 -0.71 6.39
CA TRP A 427 -17.55 -0.44 7.40
C TRP A 427 -17.59 1.01 7.93
N GLN A 428 -18.01 1.96 7.09
CA GLN A 428 -18.17 3.37 7.49
C GLN A 428 -19.31 3.51 8.49
N ALA A 429 -20.42 2.79 8.27
CA ALA A 429 -21.54 2.74 9.21
C ALA A 429 -21.14 2.09 10.55
N ILE A 430 -20.33 1.03 10.53
CA ILE A 430 -19.78 0.40 11.75
C ILE A 430 -18.90 1.39 12.51
N THR A 431 -18.03 2.11 11.80
CA THR A 431 -17.13 3.12 12.39
C THR A 431 -17.93 4.26 13.02
N PHE A 432 -18.90 4.82 12.29
CA PHE A 432 -19.80 5.83 12.81
C PHE A 432 -20.56 5.37 14.05
N PHE A 433 -21.07 4.13 14.04
CA PHE A 433 -21.73 3.57 15.23
C PHE A 433 -20.77 3.53 16.42
N LYS A 434 -19.56 3.01 16.24
CA LYS A 434 -18.55 2.87 17.31
C LYS A 434 -18.11 4.22 17.88
N GLU A 435 -17.93 5.22 17.03
CA GLU A 435 -17.38 6.52 17.43
C GLU A 435 -18.46 7.50 17.91
N ARG A 436 -19.65 7.45 17.34
CA ARG A 436 -20.71 8.44 17.60
C ARG A 436 -21.83 7.90 18.48
N ILE A 437 -22.34 6.70 18.17
CA ILE A 437 -23.56 6.17 18.79
C ILE A 437 -23.26 5.37 20.07
N GLN A 438 -22.24 4.51 20.04
CA GLN A 438 -21.86 3.64 21.16
C GLN A 438 -21.50 4.43 22.45
N PRO A 439 -20.78 5.57 22.40
CA PRO A 439 -20.52 6.36 23.60
C PRO A 439 -21.80 6.95 24.21
N ILE A 440 -22.75 7.39 23.38
CA ILE A 440 -24.04 7.92 23.83
C ILE A 440 -24.83 6.82 24.54
N PHE A 441 -24.86 5.59 24.00
CA PHE A 441 -25.47 4.45 24.68
C PHE A 441 -24.84 4.17 26.05
N ASN A 442 -23.51 4.18 26.14
CA ASN A 442 -22.81 3.94 27.39
C ASN A 442 -23.16 5.01 28.44
N GLU A 443 -23.25 6.28 28.02
CA GLU A 443 -23.66 7.38 28.91
C GLU A 443 -25.12 7.23 29.37
N ILE A 444 -26.04 6.85 28.48
CA ILE A 444 -27.43 6.57 28.84
C ILE A 444 -27.50 5.47 29.90
N LEU A 445 -26.78 4.37 29.72
CA LEU A 445 -26.75 3.25 30.68
C LEU A 445 -26.23 3.70 32.06
N ASP A 446 -25.18 4.52 32.10
CA ASP A 446 -24.65 5.09 33.35
C ASP A 446 -25.69 5.98 34.07
N LEU A 447 -26.40 6.83 33.32
CA LEU A 447 -27.45 7.69 33.88
C LEU A 447 -28.64 6.87 34.41
N PHE A 448 -29.06 5.82 33.70
CA PHE A 448 -30.07 4.89 34.20
C PHE A 448 -29.63 4.18 35.49
N ASN A 449 -28.37 3.79 35.59
CA ASN A 449 -27.83 3.16 36.79
C ASN A 449 -27.86 4.14 37.98
N LYS A 450 -27.40 5.38 37.79
CA LYS A 450 -27.47 6.44 38.81
C LYS A 450 -28.89 6.74 39.26
N TRP A 451 -29.83 6.74 38.30
CA TRP A 451 -31.25 6.91 38.58
C TRP A 451 -31.82 5.77 39.43
N LEU A 452 -31.56 4.51 39.04
CA LEU A 452 -32.01 3.33 39.79
C LEU A 452 -31.44 3.29 41.21
N ILE A 453 -30.15 3.56 41.39
CA ILE A 453 -29.50 3.61 42.71
C ILE A 453 -30.19 4.66 43.61
N SER A 454 -30.55 5.81 43.04
CA SER A 454 -31.18 6.90 43.79
C SER A 454 -32.60 6.53 44.25
N VAL A 455 -33.38 5.89 43.38
CA VAL A 455 -34.74 5.42 43.69
C VAL A 455 -34.72 4.27 44.71
N ASP A 456 -33.81 3.30 44.55
CA ASP A 456 -33.70 2.16 45.47
C ASP A 456 -33.23 2.60 46.88
N LYS A 457 -32.34 3.60 46.98
CA LYS A 457 -31.94 4.23 48.26
C LYS A 457 -33.11 4.91 48.96
N GLN A 458 -33.96 5.62 48.22
CA GLN A 458 -35.15 6.29 48.77
C GLN A 458 -36.22 5.29 49.26
N ALA A 459 -36.31 4.12 48.62
CA ALA A 459 -37.24 3.06 49.00
C ALA A 459 -36.80 2.21 50.23
N GLY A 460 -35.66 2.52 50.85
CA GLY A 460 -35.12 1.76 51.99
C GLY A 460 -34.63 0.35 51.63
N LEU A 461 -34.56 0.02 50.33
CA LEU A 461 -34.04 -1.24 49.82
C LEU A 461 -32.52 -1.18 49.84
N ARG A 462 -31.89 -1.86 50.81
CA ARG A 462 -30.45 -2.15 50.77
C ARG A 462 -30.18 -3.21 49.70
N LEU A 463 -30.04 -2.80 48.45
CA LEU A 463 -29.33 -3.61 47.47
C LEU A 463 -27.84 -3.52 47.80
N GLY A 464 -27.19 -4.68 47.99
CA GLY A 464 -25.75 -4.77 48.18
C GLY A 464 -25.05 -4.12 46.99
N SER A 465 -24.48 -2.94 47.23
CA SER A 465 -23.92 -2.05 46.21
C SER A 465 -22.58 -2.48 45.64
N ASP A 466 -22.15 -3.73 45.85
CA ASP A 466 -20.73 -4.09 45.64
C ASP A 466 -20.45 -4.94 44.40
N HIS A 467 -21.47 -5.36 43.64
CA HIS A 467 -21.25 -6.25 42.50
C HIS A 467 -22.01 -5.84 41.24
N LEU A 468 -21.59 -4.74 40.63
CA LEU A 468 -21.69 -4.56 39.19
C LEU A 468 -20.38 -3.93 38.73
N VAL A 469 -19.62 -4.69 37.95
CA VAL A 469 -18.25 -4.43 37.47
C VAL A 469 -18.05 -2.97 37.09
N GLU A 470 -17.30 -2.22 37.90
CA GLU A 470 -16.60 -1.03 37.41
C GLU A 470 -15.73 -1.51 36.26
N ASN A 471 -16.02 -1.05 35.04
CA ASN A 471 -15.24 -1.35 33.85
C ASN A 471 -13.94 -0.52 33.91
N LYS A 472 -13.09 -0.83 34.89
CA LYS A 472 -11.83 -0.14 35.12
C LYS A 472 -10.80 -0.75 34.20
N LYS A 473 -10.48 -0.04 33.13
CA LYS A 473 -9.39 -0.44 32.22
C LYS A 473 -8.10 -0.57 33.02
N PHE A 474 -7.31 -1.59 32.70
CA PHE A 474 -6.05 -1.84 33.39
C PHE A 474 -5.07 -0.66 33.24
N MET A 475 -5.10 -0.01 32.07
CA MET A 475 -4.44 1.25 31.76
C MET A 475 -5.36 2.17 30.96
N GLU A 476 -5.48 3.43 31.36
CA GLU A 476 -6.28 4.44 30.66
C GLU A 476 -5.37 5.44 29.97
N TRP A 477 -5.67 5.75 28.71
CA TRP A 477 -5.00 6.83 27.99
C TRP A 477 -5.29 8.18 28.67
N GLY A 478 -4.27 9.02 28.75
CA GLY A 478 -4.37 10.34 29.35
C GLY A 478 -3.18 11.22 29.01
N PRO A 479 -3.19 12.50 29.43
CA PRO A 479 -2.15 13.49 29.09
C PRO A 479 -0.72 13.07 29.48
N GLN A 480 -0.58 12.15 30.43
CA GLN A 480 0.71 11.61 30.85
C GLN A 480 1.41 10.80 29.74
N PHE A 481 0.66 10.19 28.81
CA PHE A 481 1.20 9.37 27.72
C PHE A 481 1.44 10.13 26.41
N VAL A 482 1.04 11.40 26.35
CA VAL A 482 1.23 12.24 25.16
C VAL A 482 2.68 12.68 25.08
N VAL A 483 3.34 12.30 23.99
CA VAL A 483 4.71 12.71 23.63
C VAL A 483 4.69 13.95 22.72
N GLY A 484 3.60 14.15 21.96
CA GLY A 484 3.41 15.33 21.13
C GLY A 484 3.92 15.17 19.70
N VAL A 485 4.04 13.92 19.25
CA VAL A 485 4.31 13.51 17.87
C VAL A 485 3.18 12.55 17.48
N GLN A 486 2.31 12.95 16.56
CA GLN A 486 1.03 12.29 16.29
C GLN A 486 1.18 10.78 16.01
N ILE A 487 2.12 10.41 15.14
CA ILE A 487 2.34 9.00 14.78
C ILE A 487 2.78 8.16 15.99
N VAL A 488 3.56 8.73 16.91
CA VAL A 488 4.01 8.06 18.14
C VAL A 488 2.85 7.95 19.12
N ASP A 489 2.07 9.01 19.29
CA ASP A 489 0.90 9.02 20.20
C ASP A 489 -0.17 8.00 19.76
N GLU A 490 -0.41 7.85 18.45
CA GLU A 490 -1.30 6.83 17.89
C GLU A 490 -0.77 5.40 18.15
N GLN A 491 0.54 5.18 17.99
CA GLN A 491 1.17 3.90 18.28
C GLN A 491 1.11 3.55 19.77
N HIS A 492 1.31 4.52 20.67
CA HIS A 492 1.16 4.34 22.11
C HIS A 492 -0.28 3.98 22.50
N GLN A 493 -1.28 4.64 21.93
CA GLN A 493 -2.69 4.28 22.17
C GLN A 493 -2.98 2.84 21.79
N LYS A 494 -2.42 2.38 20.66
CA LYS A 494 -2.56 0.99 20.22
C LYS A 494 -1.85 0.02 21.18
N LEU A 495 -0.63 0.31 21.64
CA LEU A 495 0.06 -0.48 22.67
C LEU A 495 -0.77 -0.60 23.96
N LEU A 496 -1.31 0.51 24.47
CA LEU A 496 -2.17 0.51 25.66
C LEU A 496 -3.41 -0.37 25.46
N ASN A 497 -4.04 -0.31 24.29
CA ASN A 497 -5.21 -1.13 23.98
C ASN A 497 -4.85 -2.62 23.91
N MET A 498 -3.71 -2.99 23.33
CA MET A 498 -3.25 -4.39 23.29
C MET A 498 -2.96 -4.93 24.70
N VAL A 499 -2.34 -4.13 25.57
CA VAL A 499 -2.11 -4.48 26.98
C VAL A 499 -3.44 -4.64 27.73
N ASN A 500 -4.42 -3.77 27.49
CA ASN A 500 -5.76 -3.92 28.08
C ASN A 500 -6.46 -5.19 27.60
N SER A 501 -6.40 -5.51 26.30
CA SER A 501 -6.97 -6.74 25.74
C SER A 501 -6.32 -8.01 26.34
N LEU A 502 -5.01 -7.99 26.54
CA LEU A 502 -4.28 -9.08 27.20
C LEU A 502 -4.73 -9.23 28.66
N TYR A 503 -4.87 -8.11 29.39
CA TYR A 503 -5.34 -8.10 30.78
C TYR A 503 -6.78 -8.61 30.92
N GLU A 504 -7.70 -8.12 30.08
CA GLU A 504 -9.10 -8.55 30.08
C GLU A 504 -9.22 -10.04 29.78
N SER A 505 -8.42 -10.54 28.84
CA SER A 505 -8.36 -11.96 28.50
C SER A 505 -7.84 -12.80 29.67
N LEU A 506 -6.82 -12.32 30.38
CA LEU A 506 -6.30 -12.96 31.59
C LEU A 506 -7.35 -13.01 32.71
N GLN A 507 -8.06 -11.90 32.96
CA GLN A 507 -9.13 -11.82 33.98
C GLN A 507 -10.32 -12.73 33.68
N SER A 508 -10.68 -12.87 32.41
CA SER A 508 -11.81 -13.70 31.98
C SER A 508 -11.53 -15.21 32.01
N GLY A 509 -10.32 -15.64 32.36
CA GLY A 509 -9.95 -17.07 32.43
C GLY A 509 -9.93 -17.78 31.08
N ARG A 510 -9.65 -17.06 29.99
CA ARG A 510 -9.72 -17.56 28.61
C ARG A 510 -8.53 -18.44 28.19
N ASP A 511 -8.71 -19.08 27.02
CA ASP A 511 -7.80 -20.01 26.34
C ASP A 511 -6.33 -19.55 26.30
N LYS A 512 -5.42 -20.47 26.65
CA LYS A 512 -3.97 -20.23 26.71
C LYS A 512 -3.39 -19.90 25.34
N GLU A 513 -3.89 -20.50 24.26
CA GLU A 513 -3.42 -20.21 22.90
C GLU A 513 -3.84 -18.81 22.43
N TYR A 514 -5.00 -18.33 22.86
CA TYR A 514 -5.44 -16.96 22.59
C TYR A 514 -4.58 -15.93 23.33
N LEU A 515 -4.29 -16.16 24.62
CA LEU A 515 -3.39 -15.30 25.41
C LEU A 515 -1.98 -15.25 24.79
N LYS A 516 -1.49 -16.39 24.30
CA LYS A 516 -0.20 -16.52 23.63
C LYS A 516 -0.13 -15.69 22.35
N ARG A 517 -1.19 -15.72 21.52
CA ARG A 517 -1.30 -14.88 20.32
C ARG A 517 -1.30 -13.39 20.64
N LEU A 518 -2.13 -12.95 21.59
CA LEU A 518 -2.16 -11.55 22.02
C LEU A 518 -0.80 -11.06 22.54
N LEU A 519 -0.06 -11.93 23.24
CA LEU A 519 1.30 -11.63 23.67
C LEU A 519 2.22 -11.46 22.45
N TYR A 520 2.12 -12.30 21.43
CA TYR A 520 3.00 -12.23 20.25
C TYR A 520 2.72 -11.00 19.41
N ASP A 521 1.45 -10.68 19.19
CA ASP A 521 1.05 -9.44 18.53
C ASP A 521 1.63 -8.22 19.26
N LEU A 522 1.57 -8.22 20.60
CA LEU A 522 2.13 -7.14 21.42
C LEU A 522 3.65 -7.03 21.26
N ILE A 523 4.37 -8.15 21.18
CA ILE A 523 5.82 -8.18 20.95
C ILE A 523 6.16 -7.58 19.60
N ASP A 524 5.52 -8.06 18.54
CA ASP A 524 5.79 -7.63 17.17
C ASP A 524 5.44 -6.16 16.97
N TYR A 525 4.31 -5.72 17.53
CA TYR A 525 3.90 -4.32 17.45
C TYR A 525 4.83 -3.40 18.24
N THR A 526 5.36 -3.86 19.38
CA THR A 526 6.36 -3.11 20.15
C THR A 526 7.66 -2.93 19.36
N ALA A 527 8.14 -3.96 18.67
CA ALA A 527 9.31 -3.87 17.81
C ALA A 527 9.10 -2.91 16.62
N TYR A 528 7.92 -2.97 16.00
CA TYR A 528 7.52 -2.03 14.94
C TYR A 528 7.49 -0.58 15.42
N HIS A 529 6.94 -0.35 16.61
CA HIS A 529 6.90 0.97 17.23
C HIS A 529 8.31 1.50 17.50
N PHE A 530 9.19 0.72 18.14
CA PHE A 530 10.59 1.10 18.36
C PHE A 530 11.32 1.45 17.07
N LYS A 531 11.10 0.67 16.01
CA LYS A 531 11.71 0.95 14.72
C LYS A 531 11.26 2.32 14.18
N THR A 532 9.98 2.67 14.35
CA THR A 532 9.45 3.99 13.97
C THR A 532 10.19 5.11 14.71
N GLU A 533 10.39 4.97 16.01
CA GLU A 533 11.10 5.97 16.81
C GLU A 533 12.57 6.06 16.44
N GLU A 534 13.23 4.92 16.25
CA GLU A 534 14.64 4.86 15.86
C GLU A 534 14.89 5.50 14.48
N ASP A 535 13.97 5.30 13.54
CA ASP A 535 14.01 5.96 12.24
C ASP A 535 13.83 7.49 12.37
N LEU A 536 12.99 7.95 13.33
CA LEU A 536 12.90 9.37 13.68
C LEU A 536 14.21 9.88 14.31
N PHE A 537 14.84 9.08 15.17
CA PHE A 537 16.12 9.45 15.80
C PHE A 537 17.22 9.62 14.76
N ASP A 538 17.32 8.68 13.81
CA ASP A 538 18.33 8.69 12.75
C ASP A 538 18.07 9.85 11.78
N LYS A 539 16.81 10.12 11.44
CA LYS A 539 16.42 11.22 10.54
C LYS A 539 16.68 12.60 11.13
N TYR A 540 16.38 12.80 12.41
CA TYR A 540 16.47 14.12 13.05
C TYR A 540 17.69 14.29 13.95
N GLN A 541 18.60 13.30 13.97
CA GLN A 541 19.84 13.29 14.74
C GLN A 541 19.58 13.51 16.24
N TYR A 542 18.72 12.68 16.82
CA TYR A 542 18.41 12.75 18.25
C TYR A 542 19.67 12.47 19.11
N PRO A 543 20.11 13.40 19.98
CA PRO A 543 21.38 13.28 20.70
C PRO A 543 21.51 12.07 21.62
N GLU A 544 20.39 11.57 22.18
CA GLU A 544 20.38 10.41 23.07
C GLU A 544 19.99 9.10 22.34
N SER A 545 20.05 9.05 20.99
CA SER A 545 19.65 7.90 20.17
C SER A 545 20.28 6.58 20.65
N ASP A 546 21.60 6.55 20.86
CA ASP A 546 22.30 5.33 21.29
C ASP A 546 21.86 4.83 22.67
N ILE A 547 21.52 5.75 23.57
CA ILE A 547 21.03 5.41 24.91
C ILE A 547 19.61 4.88 24.80
N HIS A 548 18.78 5.48 23.94
CA HIS A 548 17.41 5.07 23.72
C HIS A 548 17.35 3.67 23.10
N LYS A 549 18.10 3.42 22.01
CA LYS A 549 18.20 2.10 21.37
C LYS A 549 18.61 0.99 22.36
N LYS A 550 19.52 1.28 23.29
CA LYS A 550 19.88 0.34 24.37
C LYS A 550 18.75 0.06 25.37
N ILE A 551 17.81 0.97 25.55
CA ILE A 551 16.60 0.75 26.37
C ILE A 551 15.65 -0.20 25.63
N HIS A 552 15.45 0.00 24.32
CA HIS A 552 14.65 -0.89 23.48
C HIS A 552 15.23 -2.31 23.46
N GLU A 553 16.52 -2.45 23.17
CA GLU A 553 17.22 -3.74 23.14
C GLU A 553 17.05 -4.53 24.45
N LYS A 554 17.14 -3.84 25.60
CA LYS A 554 16.94 -4.45 26.92
C LYS A 554 15.52 -4.98 27.11
N LEU A 555 14.50 -4.24 26.66
CA LEU A 555 13.13 -4.74 26.73
C LEU A 555 12.95 -5.94 25.80
N VAL A 556 13.31 -5.79 24.53
CA VAL A 556 13.13 -6.83 23.51
C VAL A 556 13.76 -8.13 23.99
N LYS A 557 14.98 -8.08 24.51
CA LYS A 557 15.65 -9.26 25.10
C LYS A 557 14.84 -9.88 26.23
N LYS A 558 14.40 -9.07 27.21
CA LYS A 558 13.64 -9.57 28.37
C LYS A 558 12.30 -10.19 27.96
N VAL A 559 11.67 -9.65 26.92
CA VAL A 559 10.39 -10.11 26.40
C VAL A 559 10.56 -11.38 25.56
N LEU A 560 11.64 -11.50 24.77
CA LEU A 560 11.99 -12.73 24.06
C LEU A 560 12.35 -13.87 25.03
N ASP A 561 13.14 -13.60 26.07
CA ASP A 561 13.43 -14.57 27.13
C ASP A 561 12.13 -15.06 27.80
N PHE A 562 11.16 -14.17 28.01
CA PHE A 562 9.85 -14.54 28.55
C PHE A 562 9.02 -15.35 27.56
N LYS A 563 9.01 -14.96 26.29
CA LYS A 563 8.33 -15.69 25.20
C LYS A 563 8.84 -17.13 25.11
N GLU A 564 10.15 -17.35 25.15
CA GLU A 564 10.75 -18.69 25.12
C GLU A 564 10.28 -19.56 26.30
N ARG A 565 10.19 -18.96 27.49
CA ARG A 565 9.69 -19.64 28.70
C ARG A 565 8.18 -19.94 28.62
N VAL A 566 7.39 -19.11 27.94
CA VAL A 566 5.98 -19.41 27.66
C VAL A 566 5.85 -20.52 26.62
N ASP A 567 6.68 -20.50 25.57
CA ASP A 567 6.73 -21.53 24.53
C ASP A 567 7.14 -22.91 25.09
N SER A 568 8.06 -22.95 26.05
CA SER A 568 8.50 -24.17 26.73
C SER A 568 7.55 -24.66 27.83
N GLY A 569 6.52 -23.88 28.16
CA GLY A 569 5.59 -24.15 29.27
C GLY A 569 6.17 -23.89 30.67
N GLU A 570 7.37 -23.31 30.76
CA GLU A 570 8.06 -22.96 32.01
C GLU A 570 7.44 -21.72 32.69
N ALA A 571 6.85 -20.80 31.91
CA ALA A 571 6.19 -19.59 32.39
C ALA A 571 4.75 -19.50 31.91
N LEU A 572 3.89 -18.94 32.76
CA LEU A 572 2.50 -18.61 32.42
C LEU A 572 2.36 -17.11 32.22
N ILE A 573 1.47 -16.72 31.31
CA ILE A 573 0.97 -15.34 31.23
C ILE A 573 0.20 -15.08 32.53
N SER A 574 0.69 -14.13 33.33
CA SER A 574 0.26 -13.95 34.72
C SER A 574 0.09 -12.46 35.07
N HIS A 575 -0.47 -12.19 36.24
CA HIS A 575 -0.54 -10.82 36.77
C HIS A 575 0.83 -10.16 36.94
N ASP A 576 1.89 -10.92 37.19
CA ASP A 576 3.25 -10.39 37.31
C ASP A 576 3.76 -9.87 35.97
N LEU A 577 3.47 -10.56 34.86
CA LEU A 577 3.76 -10.07 33.52
C LEU A 577 2.98 -8.77 33.24
N MET A 578 1.70 -8.74 33.60
CA MET A 578 0.86 -7.56 33.38
C MET A 578 1.37 -6.35 34.15
N ASN A 579 1.82 -6.53 35.40
CA ASN A 579 2.43 -5.47 36.20
C ASN A 579 3.75 -5.01 35.59
N PHE A 580 4.60 -5.94 35.15
CA PHE A 580 5.84 -5.59 34.46
C PHE A 580 5.57 -4.77 33.19
N LEU A 581 4.65 -5.21 32.33
CA LEU A 581 4.29 -4.50 31.11
C LEU A 581 3.76 -3.09 31.44
N LYS A 582 2.89 -2.97 32.44
CA LYS A 582 2.36 -1.69 32.89
C LYS A 582 3.45 -0.75 33.39
N GLU A 583 4.30 -1.21 34.29
CA GLU A 583 5.41 -0.41 34.83
C GLU A 583 6.38 0.01 33.74
N TRP A 584 6.70 -0.90 32.83
CA TRP A 584 7.63 -0.61 31.73
C TRP A 584 7.03 0.41 30.77
N LEU A 585 5.80 0.19 30.28
CA LEU A 585 5.16 1.07 29.30
C LEU A 585 4.93 2.47 29.87
N VAL A 586 4.50 2.56 31.14
CA VAL A 586 4.34 3.84 31.82
C VAL A 586 5.67 4.56 31.96
N ASN A 587 6.71 3.90 32.44
CA ASN A 587 8.01 4.54 32.62
C ASN A 587 8.66 4.90 31.29
N HIS A 588 8.54 4.06 30.27
CA HIS A 588 9.10 4.33 28.96
C HIS A 588 8.43 5.54 28.31
N ILE A 589 7.11 5.50 28.14
CA ILE A 589 6.38 6.60 27.50
C ILE A 589 6.48 7.89 28.32
N CYS A 590 6.26 7.82 29.63
CA CYS A 590 6.16 9.03 30.45
C CYS A 590 7.52 9.64 30.80
N ILE A 591 8.62 8.90 30.74
CA ILE A 591 9.95 9.36 31.18
C ILE A 591 10.97 9.33 30.05
N THR A 592 10.97 8.29 29.21
CA THR A 592 11.95 8.11 28.14
C THR A 592 11.49 8.83 26.88
N ASP A 593 10.29 8.53 26.39
CA ASP A 593 9.84 8.95 25.05
C ASP A 593 9.48 10.44 25.03
N LYS A 594 8.93 10.92 26.14
CA LYS A 594 8.71 12.36 26.38
C LYS A 594 9.95 13.22 26.19
N LYS A 595 11.17 12.69 26.38
CA LYS A 595 12.40 13.46 26.16
C LYS A 595 12.60 13.80 24.69
N PHE A 596 12.41 12.83 23.78
CA PHE A 596 12.56 13.08 22.36
C PHE A 596 11.38 13.86 21.79
N GLY A 597 10.18 13.73 22.36
CA GLY A 597 8.99 14.46 21.90
C GLY A 597 9.21 15.98 21.87
N SER A 598 9.82 16.52 22.92
CA SER A 598 10.17 17.95 22.98
C SER A 598 11.19 18.34 21.91
N PHE A 599 12.21 17.51 21.71
CA PHE A 599 13.24 17.71 20.68
C PHE A 599 12.68 17.66 19.25
N LEU A 600 11.86 16.67 18.93
CA LEU A 600 11.26 16.52 17.60
C LEU A 600 10.29 17.66 17.29
N LYS A 601 9.57 18.15 18.30
CA LYS A 601 8.71 19.33 18.17
C LYS A 601 9.49 20.60 17.84
N GLU A 602 10.67 20.80 18.42
CA GLU A 602 11.58 21.90 18.04
C GLU A 602 12.10 21.79 16.61
N LYS A 603 12.15 20.57 16.06
CA LYS A 603 12.50 20.29 14.65
C LYS A 603 11.30 20.38 13.70
N GLY A 604 10.13 20.78 14.18
CA GLY A 604 8.91 20.94 13.38
C GLY A 604 8.18 19.64 13.08
N VAL A 605 8.46 18.57 13.81
CA VAL A 605 7.72 17.30 13.72
C VAL A 605 6.53 17.38 14.69
N SER A 606 5.33 17.12 14.18
CA SER A 606 4.07 17.18 14.94
C SER A 606 3.32 15.87 14.94
#